data_AF-A0A831LGX9-F1
#
_entry.id   AF-A0A831LGX9-F1
#
_cell.length_a   1.000
_cell.length_b   1.000
_cell.length_c   1.000
_cell.angle_alpha   90.00
_cell.angle_beta   90.00
_cell.angle_gamma   90.00
#
_symmetry.space_group_name_H-M   'P 1'
#
loop_
_entity.id
_entity.type
_entity.pdbx_description
1 polymer ?
#
loop_
_entity_poly.entity_id
_entity_poly.type
_entity_poly.pdbx_seq_one_letter_code
_entity_poly.pdbx_strand_id
1 'polypeptide(L)'
;MAKTKIPFNPKNEFLKHLATDTLIPATKKSIKRMLGFVEERKILLIGFIEWRGEWWFSGIFSDVGYSEKLIQKEKESTESKLIFPEKTAVKQKELLDKQEMAFLEMNKKHIPFLSSRDNLQEFFQIFNDYYIRVLKRNMPAEKVELFEKEATKKPTLSIERLKEDNQDNPVTVFFNPKAGVELYFGFTRSIPDEDNPFYQGENQTDELLLLIHSQQVSPAFANYVFTNYGLEKTGMNGENNVFFMENLDFLMRFHKRDRYFTNPAVTVLNDQ
;
A
#
# COMPACT_ATOMS: atom_id res chain seq x y z
N MET A 1 -6.51 2.19 -17.93
CA MET A 1 -5.55 2.89 -18.81
C MET A 1 -6.13 4.25 -19.23
N ALA A 2 -5.63 5.34 -18.65
CA ALA A 2 -5.69 6.66 -19.26
C ALA A 2 -4.24 7.16 -19.28
N LYS A 3 -3.53 6.88 -20.38
CA LYS A 3 -2.26 7.57 -20.64
C LYS A 3 -2.64 9.01 -20.91
N THR A 4 -2.55 9.88 -19.90
CA THR A 4 -2.48 11.33 -20.13
C THR A 4 -1.22 11.54 -20.95
N LYS A 5 -1.35 11.45 -22.28
CA LYS A 5 -0.34 11.88 -23.22
C LYS A 5 -0.21 13.36 -22.95
N ILE A 6 0.82 13.76 -22.21
CA ILE A 6 1.23 15.17 -22.19
C ILE A 6 1.47 15.48 -23.67
N PRO A 7 0.67 16.35 -24.30
CA PRO A 7 0.78 16.60 -25.72
C PRO A 7 2.19 17.11 -25.97
N PHE A 8 2.87 16.51 -26.95
CA PHE A 8 4.19 16.95 -27.36
C PHE A 8 4.08 18.41 -27.80
N ASN A 9 4.64 19.32 -26.99
CA ASN A 9 4.71 20.73 -27.31
C ASN A 9 6.15 21.04 -27.71
N PRO A 10 6.42 21.40 -28.98
CA PRO A 10 7.77 21.71 -29.45
C PRO A 10 8.40 22.90 -28.71
N LYS A 11 7.62 23.64 -27.90
CA LYS A 11 8.09 24.73 -27.03
C LYS A 11 8.59 24.28 -25.65
N ASN A 12 8.56 22.98 -25.32
CA ASN A 12 8.98 22.46 -24.01
C ASN A 12 10.18 21.51 -24.13
N GLU A 13 11.03 21.49 -23.11
CA GLU A 13 11.97 20.40 -22.84
C GLU A 13 11.41 19.50 -21.75
N PHE A 14 11.63 18.19 -21.86
CA PHE A 14 11.12 17.23 -20.90
C PHE A 14 12.24 16.76 -19.98
N LEU A 15 12.07 16.99 -18.68
CA LEU A 15 12.96 16.45 -17.65
C LEU A 15 12.27 15.31 -16.93
N LYS A 16 13.03 14.29 -16.55
CA LYS A 16 12.51 13.13 -15.82
C LYS A 16 12.90 13.23 -14.35
N HIS A 17 11.90 13.34 -13.48
CA HIS A 17 12.11 13.23 -12.04
C HIS A 17 12.51 11.80 -11.68
N LEU A 18 13.67 11.61 -11.04
CA LEU A 18 14.29 10.29 -10.86
C LEU A 18 13.45 9.36 -9.98
N ALA A 19 12.87 9.86 -8.89
CA ALA A 19 12.15 9.01 -7.93
C ALA A 19 10.83 8.46 -8.50
N THR A 20 10.12 9.26 -9.29
CA THR A 20 8.74 8.94 -9.73
C THR A 20 8.62 8.65 -11.22
N ASP A 21 9.68 8.86 -12.00
CA ASP A 21 9.66 8.89 -13.47
C ASP A 21 8.71 9.96 -14.04
N THR A 22 8.34 10.98 -13.25
CA THR A 22 7.48 12.08 -13.73
C THR A 22 8.21 12.90 -14.79
N LEU A 23 7.59 13.04 -15.96
CA LEU A 23 8.05 13.99 -16.97
C LEU A 23 7.53 15.38 -16.63
N ILE A 24 8.46 16.32 -16.49
CA ILE A 24 8.21 17.73 -16.24
C ILE A 24 8.36 18.45 -17.59
N PRO A 25 7.28 19.00 -18.17
CA PRO A 25 7.33 19.73 -19.43
C PRO A 25 7.79 21.18 -19.18
N ALA A 26 9.09 21.36 -18.95
CA ALA A 26 9.68 22.67 -18.69
C ALA A 26 9.65 23.55 -19.94
N THR A 27 9.25 24.81 -19.79
CA THR A 27 9.16 25.74 -20.93
C THR A 27 10.55 26.09 -21.47
N LYS A 28 10.75 25.99 -22.79
CA LYS A 28 12.01 26.40 -23.45
C LYS A 28 12.34 27.87 -23.18
N LYS A 29 11.32 28.70 -22.90
CA LYS A 29 11.50 30.12 -22.55
C LYS A 29 12.44 30.31 -21.36
N SER A 30 12.42 29.40 -20.38
CA SER A 30 13.25 29.51 -19.17
C SER A 30 14.49 28.63 -19.18
N ILE A 31 14.52 27.57 -19.99
CA ILE A 31 15.52 26.50 -19.84
C ILE A 31 16.45 26.31 -21.05
N LYS A 32 16.10 26.84 -22.22
CA LYS A 32 16.82 26.59 -23.49
C LYS A 32 18.30 27.00 -23.44
N ARG A 33 18.64 28.09 -22.77
CA ARG A 33 20.04 28.57 -22.64
C ARG A 33 20.87 27.69 -21.69
N MET A 34 20.21 26.97 -20.78
CA MET A 34 20.85 26.19 -19.72
C MET A 34 21.08 24.73 -20.15
N LEU A 35 20.08 24.11 -20.78
CA LEU A 35 20.17 22.72 -21.24
C LEU A 35 20.85 22.54 -22.60
N GLY A 36 21.22 23.62 -23.29
CA GLY A 36 21.93 23.55 -24.57
C GLY A 36 23.29 22.83 -24.53
N PHE A 37 23.79 22.50 -23.34
CA PHE A 37 25.06 21.82 -23.09
C PHE A 37 24.90 20.50 -22.31
N VAL A 38 23.66 20.04 -22.08
CA VAL A 38 23.39 18.88 -21.23
C VAL A 38 23.16 17.65 -22.10
N GLU A 39 24.15 16.76 -22.10
CA GLU A 39 24.07 15.44 -22.73
C GLU A 39 22.96 14.57 -22.09
N GLU A 40 22.44 13.60 -22.85
CA GLU A 40 21.27 12.75 -22.50
C GLU A 40 21.38 11.94 -21.20
N ARG A 41 22.53 11.92 -20.52
CA ARG A 41 22.79 11.08 -19.34
C ARG A 41 23.18 11.83 -18.07
N LYS A 42 22.88 13.12 -17.95
CA LYS A 42 23.21 13.89 -16.73
C LYS A 42 22.06 13.90 -15.72
N ILE A 43 22.41 13.87 -14.45
CA ILE A 43 21.49 14.10 -13.35
C ILE A 43 21.60 15.57 -12.95
N LEU A 44 20.46 16.24 -12.82
CA LEU A 44 20.38 17.64 -12.46
C LEU A 44 19.70 17.78 -11.10
N LEU A 45 20.33 18.51 -10.20
CA LEU A 45 19.65 19.11 -9.06
C LEU A 45 19.10 20.45 -9.56
N ILE A 46 17.78 20.54 -9.73
CA ILE A 46 17.16 21.66 -10.42
C ILE A 46 15.84 22.04 -9.77
N GLY A 47 15.61 23.34 -9.59
CA GLY A 47 14.36 23.87 -9.09
C GLY A 47 13.41 24.29 -10.22
N PHE A 48 12.12 24.02 -10.02
CA PHE A 48 11.05 24.45 -10.91
C PHE A 48 9.92 25.11 -10.13
N ILE A 49 9.23 26.04 -10.78
CA ILE A 49 8.00 26.67 -10.28
C ILE A 49 6.94 26.54 -11.37
N GLU A 50 5.76 26.07 -11.00
CA GLU A 50 4.60 26.10 -11.89
C GLU A 50 3.99 27.51 -11.85
N TRP A 51 3.92 28.17 -13.01
CA TRP A 51 3.32 29.49 -13.15
C TRP A 51 2.45 29.56 -14.39
N ARG A 52 1.15 29.87 -14.17
CA ARG A 52 0.11 29.92 -15.22
C ARG A 52 0.03 28.65 -16.06
N GLY A 53 0.19 27.48 -15.44
CA GLY A 53 0.14 26.17 -16.09
C GLY A 53 1.36 25.84 -16.96
N GLU A 54 2.44 26.62 -16.88
CA GLU A 54 3.74 26.31 -17.47
C GLU A 54 4.76 26.03 -16.35
N TRP A 55 5.68 25.07 -16.56
CA TRP A 55 6.76 24.76 -15.62
C TRP A 55 7.99 25.61 -15.96
N TRP A 56 8.33 26.55 -15.07
CA TRP A 56 9.45 27.49 -15.22
C TRP A 56 10.64 27.08 -14.38
N PHE A 57 11.83 27.18 -14.94
CA PHE A 57 13.07 26.99 -14.20
C PHE A 57 13.25 28.11 -13.15
N SER A 58 13.58 27.74 -11.91
CA SER A 58 13.62 28.68 -10.77
C SER A 58 14.99 29.35 -10.54
N GLY A 59 15.96 29.15 -11.44
CA GLY A 59 17.19 29.96 -11.51
C GLY A 59 18.49 29.23 -11.16
N ILE A 60 18.49 28.26 -10.25
CA ILE A 60 19.70 27.50 -9.87
C ILE A 60 19.56 26.05 -10.28
N PHE A 61 20.62 25.53 -10.91
CA PHE A 61 20.79 24.10 -11.14
C PHE A 61 22.24 23.71 -10.87
N SER A 62 22.43 22.44 -10.51
CA SER A 62 23.74 21.81 -10.44
C SER A 62 23.73 20.53 -11.25
N ASP A 63 24.72 20.37 -12.12
CA ASP A 63 25.03 19.10 -12.76
C ASP A 63 25.85 18.26 -11.79
N VAL A 64 25.36 17.07 -11.46
CA VAL A 64 26.04 16.14 -10.56
C VAL A 64 26.59 14.90 -11.29
N GLY A 65 26.52 14.89 -12.63
CA GLY A 65 26.93 13.77 -13.46
C GLY A 65 26.02 12.56 -13.34
N TYR A 66 26.25 11.55 -14.18
CA TYR A 66 25.53 10.28 -14.08
C TYR A 66 26.00 9.48 -12.86
N SER A 67 25.06 8.94 -12.08
CA SER A 67 25.36 8.05 -10.96
C SER A 67 24.22 7.07 -10.74
N GLU A 68 24.46 5.78 -11.02
CA GLU A 68 23.48 4.72 -10.79
C GLU A 68 23.08 4.62 -9.32
N LYS A 69 24.06 4.78 -8.43
CA LYS A 69 23.84 4.78 -6.99
C LYS A 69 22.90 5.92 -6.56
N LEU A 70 23.06 7.12 -7.14
CA LEU A 70 22.17 8.24 -6.86
C LEU A 70 20.76 7.98 -7.40
N ILE A 71 20.65 7.47 -8.62
CA ILE A 71 19.35 7.12 -9.22
C ILE A 71 18.61 6.12 -8.34
N GLN A 72 19.31 5.07 -7.88
CA GLN A 72 18.72 4.06 -7.01
C GLN A 72 18.30 4.66 -5.67
N LYS A 73 19.16 5.46 -5.04
CA LYS A 73 18.84 6.16 -3.79
C LYS A 73 17.59 7.03 -3.91
N GLU A 74 17.47 7.82 -4.98
CA GLU A 74 16.30 8.67 -5.19
C GLU A 74 15.04 7.86 -5.48
N LYS A 75 15.14 6.72 -6.16
CA LYS A 75 14.02 5.79 -6.38
C LYS A 75 13.57 5.08 -5.11
N GLU A 76 14.45 4.88 -4.15
CA GLU A 76 14.11 4.28 -2.85
C GLU A 76 13.52 5.34 -1.90
N SER A 77 13.98 6.59 -1.98
CA SER A 77 13.57 7.71 -1.10
C SER A 77 12.06 7.98 -1.06
N THR A 78 11.47 7.79 0.12
CA THR A 78 10.06 8.17 0.40
C THR A 78 9.84 9.68 0.26
N GLU A 79 10.78 10.49 0.75
CA GLU A 79 10.68 11.95 0.70
C GLU A 79 10.67 12.46 -0.75
N SER A 80 11.57 11.94 -1.60
CA SER A 80 11.64 12.33 -3.01
C SER A 80 10.36 11.95 -3.76
N LYS A 81 9.71 10.83 -3.41
CA LYS A 81 8.43 10.40 -4.00
C LYS A 81 7.25 11.32 -3.66
N LEU A 82 7.31 12.08 -2.56
CA LEU A 82 6.24 12.99 -2.13
C LEU A 82 6.11 14.24 -3.01
N ILE A 83 7.12 14.55 -3.82
CA ILE A 83 7.09 15.69 -4.75
C ILE A 83 5.97 15.53 -5.81
N PHE A 84 5.61 14.29 -6.17
CA PHE A 84 4.49 13.99 -7.08
C PHE A 84 3.56 12.91 -6.50
N PRO A 85 2.72 13.27 -5.52
CA PRO A 85 1.97 12.31 -4.71
C PRO A 85 0.97 11.49 -5.52
N GLU A 86 0.37 12.06 -6.57
CA GLU A 86 -0.59 11.36 -7.43
C GLU A 86 0.03 10.16 -8.16
N LYS A 87 1.25 10.31 -8.68
CA LYS A 87 1.94 9.19 -9.35
C LYS A 87 2.41 8.13 -8.36
N THR A 88 2.80 8.56 -7.16
CA THR A 88 3.16 7.67 -6.07
C THR A 88 1.94 6.85 -5.63
N ALA A 89 0.76 7.48 -5.54
CA ALA A 89 -0.50 6.79 -5.25
C ALA A 89 -0.88 5.77 -6.34
N VAL A 90 -0.66 6.07 -7.62
CA VAL A 90 -0.90 5.11 -8.71
C VAL A 90 0.07 3.91 -8.62
N LYS A 91 1.37 4.14 -8.44
CA LYS A 91 2.35 3.05 -8.30
C LYS A 91 2.09 2.21 -7.05
N GLN A 92 1.69 2.85 -5.95
CA GLN A 92 1.32 2.16 -4.71
C GLN A 92 0.06 1.32 -4.90
N LYS A 93 -0.95 1.85 -5.60
CA LYS A 93 -2.16 1.08 -5.94
C LYS A 93 -1.84 -0.12 -6.82
N GLU A 94 -1.04 0.06 -7.88
CA GLU A 94 -0.62 -1.06 -8.74
C GLU A 94 0.16 -2.13 -7.97
N LEU A 95 0.94 -1.73 -6.96
CA LEU A 95 1.62 -2.66 -6.06
C LEU A 95 0.61 -3.42 -5.19
N LEU A 96 -0.30 -2.71 -4.54
CA LEU A 96 -1.33 -3.28 -3.67
C LEU A 96 -2.25 -4.23 -4.44
N ASP A 97 -2.69 -3.87 -5.64
CA ASP A 97 -3.54 -4.70 -6.50
C ASP A 97 -2.85 -6.05 -6.81
N LYS A 98 -1.52 -6.05 -7.07
CA LYS A 98 -0.76 -7.29 -7.31
C LYS A 98 -0.59 -8.13 -6.04
N GLN A 99 -0.35 -7.47 -4.90
CA GLN A 99 -0.28 -8.16 -3.62
C GLN A 99 -1.63 -8.77 -3.24
N GLU A 100 -2.73 -8.08 -3.51
CA GLU A 100 -4.10 -8.57 -3.30
C GLU A 100 -4.38 -9.81 -4.13
N MET A 101 -4.07 -9.77 -5.44
CA MET A 101 -4.22 -10.94 -6.31
C MET A 101 -3.43 -12.14 -5.80
N ALA A 102 -2.16 -11.94 -5.42
CA ALA A 102 -1.34 -13.02 -4.86
C ALA A 102 -1.92 -13.55 -3.54
N PHE A 103 -2.42 -12.67 -2.68
CA PHE A 103 -3.01 -13.03 -1.39
C PHE A 103 -4.27 -13.88 -1.59
N LEU A 104 -5.16 -13.48 -2.49
CA LEU A 104 -6.39 -14.19 -2.82
C LEU A 104 -6.12 -15.50 -3.54
N GLU A 105 -5.17 -15.55 -4.47
CA GLU A 105 -4.81 -16.79 -5.15
C GLU A 105 -4.25 -17.83 -4.18
N MET A 106 -3.43 -17.38 -3.21
CA MET A 106 -2.83 -18.23 -2.19
C MET A 106 -3.86 -18.72 -1.17
N ASN A 107 -4.64 -17.82 -0.59
CA ASN A 107 -5.53 -18.12 0.53
C ASN A 107 -6.95 -18.50 0.12
N LYS A 108 -7.34 -18.24 -1.13
CA LYS A 108 -8.72 -18.31 -1.65
C LYS A 108 -9.72 -17.37 -0.97
N LYS A 109 -9.29 -16.60 0.02
CA LYS A 109 -10.12 -15.69 0.85
C LYS A 109 -9.33 -14.44 1.27
N HIS A 110 -10.05 -13.39 1.64
CA HIS A 110 -9.47 -12.14 2.16
C HIS A 110 -9.05 -12.22 3.63
N ILE A 111 -9.55 -13.20 4.39
CA ILE A 111 -9.30 -13.31 5.84
C ILE A 111 -8.86 -14.71 6.32
N PRO A 112 -7.64 -15.19 5.99
CA PRO A 112 -7.12 -16.41 6.57
C PRO A 112 -6.88 -16.27 8.09
N PHE A 113 -7.07 -17.38 8.80
CA PHE A 113 -6.90 -17.46 10.25
C PHE A 113 -5.68 -18.32 10.60
N LEU A 114 -4.87 -17.84 11.53
CA LEU A 114 -3.69 -18.55 12.04
C LEU A 114 -3.92 -18.96 13.48
N SER A 115 -3.41 -20.14 13.86
CA SER A 115 -3.53 -20.68 15.22
C SER A 115 -2.82 -19.85 16.28
N SER A 116 -1.69 -19.24 15.92
CA SER A 116 -0.89 -18.47 16.86
C SER A 116 -0.05 -17.42 16.14
N ARG A 117 0.58 -16.55 16.93
CA ARG A 117 1.54 -15.57 16.44
C ARG A 117 2.75 -16.22 15.76
N ASP A 118 3.18 -17.39 16.23
CA ASP A 118 4.39 -18.06 15.74
C ASP A 118 4.25 -18.52 14.28
N ASN A 119 3.02 -18.77 13.83
CA ASN A 119 2.74 -19.09 12.43
C ASN A 119 2.85 -17.87 11.49
N LEU A 120 2.98 -16.64 11.99
CA LEU A 120 3.07 -15.44 11.14
C LEU A 120 4.32 -15.44 10.27
N GLN A 121 5.47 -15.83 10.82
CA GLN A 121 6.71 -15.82 10.06
C GLN A 121 6.64 -16.77 8.86
N GLU A 122 6.14 -17.98 9.09
CA GLU A 122 5.91 -18.97 8.04
C GLU A 122 4.89 -18.47 7.01
N PHE A 123 3.74 -17.94 7.47
CA PHE A 123 2.71 -17.39 6.60
C PHE A 123 3.28 -16.32 5.66
N PHE A 124 4.04 -15.37 6.18
CA PHE A 124 4.61 -14.30 5.37
C PHE A 124 5.73 -14.79 4.44
N GLN A 125 6.50 -15.80 4.84
CA GLN A 125 7.47 -16.42 3.95
C GLN A 125 6.75 -17.06 2.75
N ILE A 126 5.71 -17.84 2.99
CA ILE A 126 4.89 -18.47 1.94
C ILE A 126 4.24 -17.40 1.06
N PHE A 127 3.67 -16.35 1.66
CA PHE A 127 3.06 -15.24 0.94
C PHE A 127 4.06 -14.52 0.03
N ASN A 128 5.25 -14.21 0.54
CA ASN A 128 6.29 -13.56 -0.25
C ASN A 128 6.75 -14.43 -1.42
N ASP A 129 6.96 -15.73 -1.18
CA ASP A 129 7.31 -16.69 -2.23
C ASP A 129 6.21 -16.80 -3.29
N TYR A 130 4.93 -16.74 -2.88
CA TYR A 130 3.79 -16.70 -3.80
C TYR A 130 3.73 -15.40 -4.60
N TYR A 131 3.86 -14.26 -3.93
CA TYR A 131 3.85 -12.94 -4.56
C TYR A 131 4.99 -12.81 -5.59
N ILE A 132 6.20 -13.26 -5.26
CA ILE A 132 7.32 -13.31 -6.19
C ILE A 132 6.98 -14.17 -7.42
N ARG A 133 6.36 -15.34 -7.24
CA ARG A 133 5.90 -16.18 -8.36
C ARG A 133 4.90 -15.45 -9.25
N VAL A 134 3.92 -14.74 -8.66
CA VAL A 134 2.94 -13.93 -9.41
C VAL A 134 3.63 -12.79 -10.19
N LEU A 135 4.63 -12.12 -9.59
CA LEU A 135 5.42 -11.11 -10.29
C LEU A 135 6.17 -11.70 -11.49
N LYS A 136 6.82 -12.86 -11.31
CA LYS A 136 7.59 -13.54 -12.37
C LYS A 136 6.70 -13.99 -13.53
N ARG A 137 5.49 -14.50 -13.26
CA ARG A 137 4.53 -14.91 -14.32
C ARG A 137 4.20 -13.78 -15.30
N ASN A 138 4.19 -12.54 -14.81
CA ASN A 138 3.81 -11.36 -15.58
C ASN A 138 5.01 -10.59 -16.14
N MET A 139 6.21 -11.19 -16.10
CA MET A 139 7.47 -10.54 -16.44
C MET A 139 8.16 -11.22 -17.65
N PRO A 140 8.77 -10.47 -18.58
CA PRO A 140 9.62 -11.03 -19.64
C PRO A 140 10.81 -11.80 -19.06
N ALA A 141 11.23 -12.90 -19.70
CA ALA A 141 12.27 -13.80 -19.20
C ALA A 141 13.59 -13.09 -18.83
N GLU A 142 14.02 -12.13 -19.66
CA GLU A 142 15.23 -11.33 -19.43
C GLU A 142 15.17 -10.51 -18.12
N LYS A 143 13.98 -10.05 -17.73
CA LYS A 143 13.78 -9.30 -16.47
C LYS A 143 13.68 -10.22 -15.25
N VAL A 144 13.26 -11.47 -15.43
CA VAL A 144 13.19 -12.47 -14.34
C VAL A 144 14.60 -12.79 -13.85
N GLU A 145 15.56 -12.96 -14.76
CA GLU A 145 16.95 -13.28 -14.41
C GLU A 145 17.63 -12.11 -13.64
N LEU A 146 17.35 -10.87 -14.03
CA LEU A 146 17.77 -9.68 -13.29
C LEU A 146 17.11 -9.60 -11.90
N PHE A 147 15.79 -9.83 -11.82
CA PHE A 147 15.07 -9.85 -10.56
C PHE A 147 15.61 -10.90 -9.58
N GLU A 148 15.97 -12.08 -10.06
CA GLU A 148 16.57 -13.14 -9.22
C GLU A 148 17.96 -12.81 -8.70
N LYS A 149 18.77 -12.08 -9.49
CA LYS A 149 20.09 -11.60 -9.07
C LYS A 149 19.98 -10.48 -8.04
N GLU A 150 18.96 -9.64 -8.13
CA GLU A 150 18.72 -8.49 -7.24
C GLU A 150 17.95 -8.85 -5.96
N ALA A 151 17.12 -9.90 -5.98
CA ALA A 151 16.31 -10.37 -4.84
C ALA A 151 17.16 -11.08 -3.76
N THR A 152 18.15 -10.38 -3.22
CA THR A 152 19.02 -10.86 -2.13
C THR A 152 18.51 -10.47 -0.73
N LYS A 153 17.47 -9.63 -0.64
CA LYS A 153 16.84 -9.27 0.62
C LYS A 153 15.45 -9.87 0.70
N LYS A 154 15.30 -10.94 1.49
CA LYS A 154 13.98 -11.40 1.92
C LYS A 154 13.32 -10.26 2.69
N PRO A 155 12.02 -9.98 2.49
CA PRO A 155 11.32 -9.00 3.30
C PRO A 155 11.40 -9.44 4.76
N THR A 156 12.16 -8.72 5.57
CA THR A 156 12.17 -8.94 7.01
C THR A 156 10.95 -8.24 7.55
N LEU A 157 9.88 -8.99 7.85
CA LEU A 157 8.86 -8.41 8.71
C LEU A 157 9.52 -8.06 10.03
N SER A 158 9.43 -6.80 10.42
CA SER A 158 9.69 -6.37 11.79
C SER A 158 8.52 -6.79 12.68
N ILE A 159 8.35 -8.11 12.86
CA ILE A 159 7.42 -8.75 13.83
C ILE A 159 7.81 -8.37 15.27
N GLU A 160 9.02 -7.83 15.46
CA GLU A 160 9.61 -7.39 16.74
C GLU A 160 8.76 -6.37 17.52
N ARG A 161 7.80 -5.68 16.88
CA ARG A 161 6.90 -4.71 17.57
C ARG A 161 5.63 -5.31 18.15
N LEU A 162 5.35 -6.59 17.92
CA LEU A 162 4.20 -7.25 18.53
C LEU A 162 4.60 -7.66 19.97
N LYS A 163 3.84 -7.19 20.98
CA LYS A 163 4.11 -7.49 22.40
C LYS A 163 4.02 -8.99 22.69
N GLU A 164 4.85 -9.49 23.61
CA GLU A 164 4.95 -10.91 23.98
C GLU A 164 3.63 -11.53 24.48
N ASP A 165 2.71 -10.73 25.03
CA ASP A 165 1.46 -11.19 25.68
C ASP A 165 0.40 -11.86 24.78
N ASN A 166 0.67 -12.14 23.50
CA ASN A 166 -0.30 -12.69 22.55
C ASN A 166 0.18 -13.96 21.81
N GLN A 167 1.16 -14.69 22.36
CA GLN A 167 1.75 -15.86 21.69
C GLN A 167 0.70 -16.92 21.34
N ASP A 168 -0.22 -17.24 22.26
CA ASP A 168 -1.20 -18.33 22.07
C ASP A 168 -2.54 -17.89 21.45
N ASN A 169 -2.71 -16.60 21.14
CA ASN A 169 -3.98 -16.11 20.61
C ASN A 169 -4.05 -16.31 19.08
N PRO A 170 -5.18 -16.84 18.56
CA PRO A 170 -5.36 -16.99 17.12
C PRO A 170 -5.40 -15.62 16.44
N VAL A 171 -4.80 -15.54 15.25
CA VAL A 171 -4.59 -14.28 14.53
C VAL A 171 -5.44 -14.27 13.27
N THR A 172 -6.20 -13.20 13.09
CA THR A 172 -6.86 -12.92 11.81
C THR A 172 -5.93 -12.09 10.96
N VAL A 173 -5.63 -12.58 9.76
CA VAL A 173 -4.88 -11.84 8.75
C VAL A 173 -5.88 -11.29 7.75
N PHE A 174 -5.84 -10.00 7.45
CA PHE A 174 -6.74 -9.38 6.48
C PHE A 174 -5.94 -8.63 5.42
N PHE A 175 -6.27 -8.80 4.14
CA PHE A 175 -5.71 -7.94 3.11
C PHE A 175 -6.59 -6.71 2.87
N ASN A 176 -6.10 -5.54 3.28
CA ASN A 176 -6.74 -4.25 2.99
C ASN A 176 -6.26 -3.73 1.62
N PRO A 177 -7.14 -3.57 0.62
CA PRO A 177 -6.76 -3.08 -0.71
C PRO A 177 -6.11 -1.69 -0.72
N LYS A 178 -6.31 -0.90 0.35
CA LYS A 178 -5.74 0.45 0.49
C LYS A 178 -4.40 0.47 1.22
N ALA A 179 -4.04 -0.60 1.92
CA ALA A 179 -2.95 -0.55 2.87
C ALA A 179 -2.16 -1.85 3.09
N GLY A 180 -2.49 -2.93 2.38
CA GLY A 180 -1.79 -4.21 2.44
C GLY A 180 -2.28 -5.11 3.58
N VAL A 181 -1.40 -5.98 4.06
CA VAL A 181 -1.73 -6.99 5.07
C VAL A 181 -1.85 -6.36 6.46
N GLU A 182 -3.00 -6.58 7.11
CA GLU A 182 -3.33 -6.20 8.48
C GLU A 182 -3.42 -7.45 9.36
N LEU A 183 -3.05 -7.31 10.65
CA LEU A 183 -3.06 -8.39 11.64
C LEU A 183 -3.94 -8.01 12.82
N TYR A 184 -4.86 -8.90 13.17
CA TYR A 184 -5.81 -8.70 14.26
C TYR A 184 -5.71 -9.82 15.29
N PHE A 185 -5.42 -9.43 16.53
CA PHE A 185 -5.36 -10.31 17.68
C PHE A 185 -6.63 -10.10 18.53
N GLY A 186 -7.19 -11.17 19.08
CA GLY A 186 -8.36 -11.11 19.97
C GLY A 186 -9.72 -11.10 19.26
N PHE A 187 -9.80 -10.73 17.97
CA PHE A 187 -11.06 -10.73 17.22
C PHE A 187 -11.38 -12.06 16.54
N THR A 188 -10.38 -12.92 16.38
CA THR A 188 -10.46 -14.13 15.56
C THR A 188 -11.60 -15.05 16.00
N ARG A 189 -11.91 -15.15 17.29
CA ARG A 189 -12.96 -16.03 17.82
C ARG A 189 -14.39 -15.54 17.56
N SER A 190 -14.52 -14.30 17.10
CA SER A 190 -15.79 -13.58 16.93
C SER A 190 -16.17 -13.35 15.48
N ILE A 191 -15.36 -13.85 14.55
CA ILE A 191 -15.61 -13.74 13.11
C ILE A 191 -16.37 -14.99 12.65
N PRO A 192 -17.64 -14.86 12.23
CA PRO A 192 -18.49 -15.99 11.87
C PRO A 192 -18.24 -16.46 10.42
N ASP A 193 -16.97 -16.67 10.05
CA ASP A 193 -16.60 -17.30 8.78
C ASP A 193 -16.69 -18.82 8.89
N GLU A 194 -17.24 -19.47 7.86
CA GLU A 194 -17.45 -20.93 7.85
C GLU A 194 -16.13 -21.71 7.95
N ASP A 195 -15.02 -21.14 7.48
CA ASP A 195 -13.69 -21.76 7.56
C ASP A 195 -12.89 -21.25 8.77
N ASN A 196 -13.50 -20.53 9.70
CA ASN A 196 -12.84 -20.11 10.93
C ASN A 196 -12.90 -21.22 11.99
N PRO A 197 -11.81 -21.98 12.22
CA PRO A 197 -11.81 -23.07 13.20
C PRO A 197 -11.85 -22.56 14.65
N PHE A 198 -11.68 -21.25 14.86
CA PHE A 198 -11.62 -20.64 16.18
C PHE A 198 -12.93 -19.95 16.60
N TYR A 199 -13.95 -19.95 15.74
CA TYR A 199 -15.21 -19.27 16.03
C TYR A 199 -15.91 -19.90 17.24
N GLN A 200 -16.32 -19.07 18.21
CA GLN A 200 -16.92 -19.52 19.48
C GLN A 200 -18.44 -19.29 19.57
N GLY A 201 -19.09 -18.88 18.49
CA GLY A 201 -20.54 -18.76 18.41
C GLY A 201 -21.10 -17.35 18.61
N GLU A 202 -22.43 -17.25 18.59
CA GLU A 202 -23.19 -16.01 18.70
C GLU A 202 -23.33 -15.61 20.18
N ASN A 203 -22.63 -14.55 20.57
CA ASN A 203 -22.82 -13.68 21.77
C ASN A 203 -21.56 -12.81 21.99
N GLN A 204 -20.92 -12.39 20.91
CA GLN A 204 -19.64 -11.66 20.93
C GLN A 204 -19.85 -10.16 20.70
N THR A 205 -21.04 -9.65 21.07
CA THR A 205 -21.49 -8.29 20.80
C THR A 205 -20.48 -7.24 21.26
N ASP A 206 -19.87 -7.44 22.43
CA ASP A 206 -18.84 -6.54 22.97
C ASP A 206 -17.56 -6.54 22.12
N GLU A 207 -17.10 -7.70 21.65
CA GLU A 207 -15.92 -7.83 20.78
C GLU A 207 -16.15 -7.28 19.37
N LEU A 208 -17.40 -7.31 18.90
CA LEU A 208 -17.78 -6.74 17.61
C LEU A 208 -18.03 -5.23 17.68
N LEU A 209 -18.50 -4.71 18.82
CA LEU A 209 -18.50 -3.26 19.09
C LEU A 209 -17.07 -2.70 19.05
N LEU A 210 -16.07 -3.49 19.47
CA LEU A 210 -14.67 -3.11 19.33
C LEU A 210 -14.23 -3.00 17.86
N LEU A 211 -14.83 -3.70 16.89
CA LEU A 211 -14.54 -3.47 15.46
C LEU A 211 -14.86 -2.03 15.05
N ILE A 212 -15.87 -1.41 15.68
CA ILE A 212 -16.29 -0.04 15.40
C ILE A 212 -15.50 0.96 16.24
N HIS A 213 -15.33 0.69 17.53
CA HIS A 213 -14.76 1.67 18.45
C HIS A 213 -13.24 1.65 18.54
N SER A 214 -12.60 0.51 18.26
CA SER A 214 -11.15 0.37 18.42
C SER A 214 -10.41 1.20 17.38
N GLN A 215 -9.47 2.03 17.83
CA GLN A 215 -8.51 2.71 16.96
C GLN A 215 -7.55 1.73 16.27
N GLN A 216 -7.44 0.50 16.76
CA GLN A 216 -6.54 -0.51 16.19
C GLN A 216 -7.16 -1.24 15.00
N VAL A 217 -8.49 -1.18 14.86
CA VAL A 217 -9.23 -1.82 13.76
C VAL A 217 -9.43 -0.84 12.62
N SER A 218 -9.00 -1.22 11.42
CA SER A 218 -9.21 -0.40 10.23
C SER A 218 -10.69 -0.36 9.85
N PRO A 219 -11.18 0.77 9.30
CA PRO A 219 -12.54 0.82 8.75
C PRO A 219 -12.75 -0.19 7.62
N ALA A 220 -11.70 -0.56 6.88
CA ALA A 220 -11.79 -1.54 5.81
C ALA A 220 -12.11 -2.93 6.35
N PHE A 221 -11.42 -3.34 7.42
CA PHE A 221 -11.66 -4.64 8.05
C PHE A 221 -13.06 -4.70 8.68
N ALA A 222 -13.45 -3.67 9.44
CA ALA A 222 -14.79 -3.62 10.04
C ALA A 222 -15.90 -3.70 8.96
N ASN A 223 -15.79 -2.90 7.88
CA ASN A 223 -16.72 -2.98 6.76
C ASN A 223 -16.74 -4.37 6.11
N TYR A 224 -15.58 -5.00 5.92
CA TYR A 224 -15.50 -6.35 5.37
C TYR A 224 -16.28 -7.35 6.23
N VAL A 225 -16.11 -7.33 7.56
CA VAL A 225 -16.81 -8.24 8.47
C VAL A 225 -18.32 -8.01 8.39
N PHE A 226 -18.79 -6.78 8.57
CA PHE A 226 -20.23 -6.50 8.59
C PHE A 226 -20.91 -6.72 7.23
N THR A 227 -20.22 -6.46 6.13
CA THR A 227 -20.79 -6.63 4.78
C THR A 227 -20.90 -8.11 4.40
N ASN A 228 -19.91 -8.93 4.74
CA ASN A 228 -19.89 -10.34 4.31
C ASN A 228 -20.69 -11.26 5.23
N TYR A 229 -20.76 -10.96 6.52
CA TYR A 229 -21.42 -11.84 7.49
C TYR A 229 -22.75 -11.29 8.01
N GLY A 230 -22.99 -9.99 7.85
CA GLY A 230 -24.18 -9.32 8.37
C GLY A 230 -24.21 -9.23 9.89
N LEU A 231 -25.11 -8.40 10.43
CA LEU A 231 -25.24 -8.22 11.88
C LEU A 231 -25.77 -9.48 12.58
N GLU A 232 -26.60 -10.26 11.89
CA GLU A 232 -27.27 -11.44 12.45
C GLU A 232 -26.27 -12.51 12.90
N LYS A 233 -25.37 -12.91 11.99
CA LYS A 233 -24.32 -13.90 12.30
C LYS A 233 -23.26 -13.39 13.28
N THR A 234 -23.22 -12.08 13.49
CA THR A 234 -22.33 -11.46 14.48
C THR A 234 -22.99 -11.40 15.86
N GLY A 235 -24.24 -11.85 16.02
CA GLY A 235 -24.96 -11.77 17.30
C GLY A 235 -25.42 -10.36 17.68
N MET A 236 -25.24 -9.38 16.79
CA MET A 236 -25.87 -8.06 16.87
C MET A 236 -27.31 -8.16 16.35
N ASN A 237 -28.13 -8.92 17.06
CA ASN A 237 -29.54 -9.11 16.74
C ASN A 237 -30.39 -8.03 17.41
N GLY A 238 -30.90 -7.08 16.63
CA GLY A 238 -31.83 -6.05 17.10
C GLY A 238 -32.75 -5.54 16.01
N GLU A 239 -33.89 -4.96 16.42
CA GLU A 239 -34.91 -4.41 15.50
C GLU A 239 -34.37 -3.29 14.59
N ASN A 240 -33.20 -2.71 14.94
CA ASN A 240 -32.57 -1.59 14.24
C ASN A 240 -31.32 -1.97 13.41
N ASN A 241 -31.17 -3.25 13.02
CA ASN A 241 -30.03 -3.72 12.23
C ASN A 241 -29.85 -2.95 10.90
N VAL A 242 -30.95 -2.60 10.24
CA VAL A 242 -30.92 -1.78 9.01
C VAL A 242 -30.36 -0.39 9.30
N PHE A 243 -30.87 0.28 10.34
CA PHE A 243 -30.38 1.61 10.74
C PHE A 243 -28.90 1.57 11.11
N PHE A 244 -28.45 0.52 11.80
CA PHE A 244 -27.04 0.35 12.14
C PHE A 244 -26.17 0.22 10.90
N MET A 245 -26.54 -0.64 9.95
CA MET A 245 -25.78 -0.83 8.71
C MET A 245 -25.75 0.44 7.85
N GLU A 246 -26.86 1.17 7.75
CA GLU A 246 -26.93 2.45 7.03
C GLU A 246 -26.02 3.52 7.66
N ASN A 247 -25.80 3.45 8.98
CA ASN A 247 -25.01 4.42 9.72
C ASN A 247 -23.61 3.91 10.10
N LEU A 248 -23.21 2.71 9.67
CA LEU A 248 -21.94 2.09 10.06
C LEU A 248 -20.75 3.00 9.75
N ASP A 249 -20.75 3.63 8.58
CA ASP A 249 -19.68 4.57 8.17
C ASP A 249 -19.60 5.78 9.11
N PHE A 250 -20.74 6.36 9.47
CA PHE A 250 -20.82 7.46 10.42
C PHE A 250 -20.33 7.04 11.80
N LEU A 251 -20.77 5.89 12.30
CA LEU A 251 -20.35 5.35 13.59
C LEU A 251 -18.84 5.14 13.64
N MET A 252 -18.26 4.54 12.60
CA MET A 252 -16.81 4.37 12.51
C MET A 252 -16.07 5.71 12.44
N ARG A 253 -16.57 6.71 11.69
CA ARG A 253 -15.96 8.06 11.67
C ARG A 253 -16.02 8.74 13.03
N PHE A 254 -17.14 8.60 13.72
CA PHE A 254 -17.37 9.20 15.03
C PHE A 254 -16.40 8.62 16.07
N HIS A 255 -16.27 7.29 16.11
CA HIS A 255 -15.43 6.63 17.11
C HIS A 255 -13.95 6.60 16.73
N LYS A 256 -13.60 6.41 15.45
CA LYS A 256 -12.21 6.28 14.97
C LYS A 256 -11.60 7.61 14.53
N ARG A 257 -11.92 8.72 15.20
CA ARG A 257 -11.58 10.10 14.78
C ARG A 257 -10.12 10.27 14.31
N ASP A 258 -9.18 9.70 15.04
CA ASP A 258 -7.75 9.88 14.75
C ASP A 258 -7.21 8.91 13.70
N ARG A 259 -7.91 7.79 13.46
CA ARG A 259 -7.41 6.70 12.61
C ARG A 259 -8.30 6.31 11.42
N TYR A 260 -9.47 6.92 11.28
CA TYR A 260 -10.41 6.57 10.22
C TYR A 260 -9.81 6.78 8.81
N PHE A 261 -9.01 7.83 8.62
CA PHE A 261 -8.33 8.12 7.35
C PHE A 261 -6.85 7.71 7.31
N THR A 262 -6.28 7.25 8.43
CA THR A 262 -4.86 6.85 8.47
C THR A 262 -4.71 5.40 8.03
N ASN A 263 -3.61 5.10 7.33
CA ASN A 263 -3.26 3.72 7.00
C ASN A 263 -2.95 2.89 8.28
N PRO A 264 -3.28 1.59 8.32
CA PRO A 264 -2.95 0.67 9.41
C PRO A 264 -1.47 0.71 9.81
N ALA A 265 -1.22 0.41 11.08
CA ALA A 265 0.09 0.53 11.73
C ALA A 265 1.12 -0.53 11.32
N VAL A 266 0.68 -1.58 10.60
CA VAL A 266 1.55 -2.60 10.03
C VAL A 266 1.14 -2.73 8.57
N THR A 267 2.00 -2.23 7.68
CA THR A 267 1.96 -2.55 6.25
C THR A 267 3.24 -3.29 5.95
N VAL A 268 3.13 -4.51 5.42
CA VAL A 268 4.29 -5.19 4.80
C VAL A 268 4.56 -4.49 3.47
N LEU A 269 5.33 -3.41 3.54
CA LEU A 269 5.96 -2.83 2.36
C LEU A 269 7.14 -3.73 2.03
N ASN A 270 7.08 -4.38 0.87
CA ASN A 270 8.29 -4.91 0.28
C ASN A 270 9.14 -3.71 -0.11
N ASP A 271 10.16 -3.40 0.69
CA ASP A 271 11.27 -2.58 0.24
C ASP A 271 11.93 -3.34 -0.92
N GLN A 272 11.66 -2.85 -2.13
CA GLN A 272 12.38 -3.21 -3.35
C GLN A 272 13.68 -2.43 -3.40
#